data_AF-A0A4Q2D948-F1
#
_entry.id   AF-A0A4Q2D948-F1
#
_cell.length_a   1.000
_cell.length_b   1.000
_cell.length_c   1.000
_cell.angle_alpha   90.00
_cell.angle_beta   90.00
_cell.angle_gamma   90.00
#
_symmetry.space_group_name_H-M   'P 1'
#
loop_
_entity.id
_entity.type
_entity.pdbx_description
1 polymer ?
#
loop_
_entity_poly.entity_id
_entity_poly.type
_entity_poly.pdbx_seq_one_letter_code
_entity_poly.pdbx_strand_id
1 'polypeptide(L)'
;MNCIQRADLHRILLSEVQPLVTIKLGSKATDIDPNTASVTLASGEIVEGDLVIGADGLRSKVLEVVLPPEEKKLGKLSPKHTGDVAYRALVPSDRLLADPEVREFVREGVNIWLGPERHLVGYAIVSASRQFLLKRRSELYNLVIVHTARNGDETVRSGDLELMRAEFANFEPRVRKLLDLVSSATLWPLLDRDPLNSWVHESGKPYRAQGAAMAIEDAAVLGHLLRHITHKSQLPKLLKAYQDIRHSRATHNQLGSRLSQKSNHLADGPEQEARDAAMRSAMEARLKMAKGQSGSEDDPGFKILKGERDRNQLAFGYDADTDVENWIEKNWADMITLGAGRN
;
A
#
# COMPACT_ATOMS: atom_id res chain seq x y z
N MET A 1 -16.41 -3.97 -5.21
CA MET A 1 -15.18 -4.02 -4.37
C MET A 1 -15.60 -3.60 -2.98
N ASN A 2 -15.28 -4.39 -1.96
CA ASN A 2 -15.63 -4.04 -0.57
C ASN A 2 -14.40 -3.44 0.09
N CYS A 3 -14.41 -2.14 0.33
CA CYS A 3 -13.37 -1.45 1.06
C CYS A 3 -13.77 -1.33 2.54
N ILE A 4 -12.79 -1.45 3.45
CA ILE A 4 -12.97 -1.36 4.90
C ILE A 4 -12.15 -0.20 5.46
N GLN A 5 -12.64 0.45 6.52
CA GLN A 5 -11.86 1.45 7.23
C GLN A 5 -10.66 0.82 7.96
N ARG A 6 -9.51 1.50 7.95
CA ARG A 6 -8.29 1.02 8.63
C ARG A 6 -8.52 0.68 10.10
N ALA A 7 -9.27 1.51 10.83
CA ALA A 7 -9.56 1.28 12.24
C ALA A 7 -10.41 0.02 12.46
N ASP A 8 -11.36 -0.27 11.56
CA ASP A 8 -12.17 -1.49 11.61
C ASP A 8 -11.30 -2.72 11.34
N LEU A 9 -10.43 -2.68 10.31
CA LEU A 9 -9.47 -3.75 10.04
C LEU A 9 -8.55 -4.01 11.24
N HIS A 10 -8.01 -2.96 11.85
CA HIS A 10 -7.17 -3.10 13.06
C HIS A 10 -7.92 -3.74 14.22
N ARG A 11 -9.20 -3.39 14.44
CA ARG A 11 -10.01 -4.00 15.50
C ARG A 11 -10.26 -5.49 15.26
N ILE A 12 -10.56 -5.88 14.02
CA ILE A 12 -10.72 -7.28 13.63
C ILE A 12 -9.43 -8.05 13.85
N LEU A 13 -8.29 -7.54 13.35
CA LEU A 13 -7.00 -8.20 13.55
C LEU A 13 -6.64 -8.31 15.03
N LEU A 14 -6.86 -7.25 15.80
CA LEU A 14 -6.60 -7.23 17.23
C LEU A 14 -7.41 -8.29 17.98
N SER A 15 -8.71 -8.43 17.69
CA SER A 15 -9.56 -9.41 18.38
C SER A 15 -9.12 -10.85 18.12
N GLU A 16 -8.61 -11.15 16.92
CA GLU A 16 -8.11 -12.48 16.57
C GLU A 16 -6.77 -12.80 17.25
N VAL A 17 -5.86 -11.83 17.34
CA VAL A 17 -4.50 -12.09 17.84
C VAL A 17 -4.34 -11.88 19.35
N GLN A 18 -5.22 -11.10 19.99
CA GLN A 18 -5.10 -10.76 21.41
C GLN A 18 -4.93 -11.96 22.35
N PRO A 19 -5.56 -13.14 22.13
CA PRO A 19 -5.32 -14.33 22.96
C PRO A 19 -3.94 -14.97 22.75
N LEU A 20 -3.25 -14.65 21.66
CA LEU A 20 -2.03 -15.30 21.19
C LEU A 20 -0.78 -14.45 21.41
N VAL A 21 -0.92 -13.16 21.67
CA VAL A 21 0.20 -12.22 21.80
C VAL A 21 0.08 -11.33 23.02
N THR A 22 1.23 -10.92 23.57
CA THR A 22 1.27 -9.86 24.57
C THR A 22 1.39 -8.51 23.88
N ILE A 23 0.43 -7.61 24.14
CA ILE A 23 0.42 -6.25 23.55
C ILE A 23 0.72 -5.23 24.64
N LYS A 24 1.84 -4.52 24.48
CA LYS A 24 2.24 -3.41 25.35
C LYS A 24 2.03 -2.07 24.62
N LEU A 25 0.95 -1.37 24.94
CA LEU A 25 0.68 -0.01 24.44
C LEU A 25 1.43 1.03 25.29
N GLY A 26 1.69 2.21 24.72
CA GLY A 26 2.51 3.25 25.38
C GLY A 26 4.00 2.92 25.45
N SER A 27 4.43 1.81 24.83
CA SER A 27 5.82 1.33 24.83
C SER A 27 6.58 1.81 23.59
N LYS A 28 6.97 3.08 23.56
CA LYS A 28 7.79 3.61 22.45
C LYS A 28 9.20 3.03 22.50
N ALA A 29 9.61 2.31 21.45
CA ALA A 29 11.00 1.90 21.27
C ALA A 29 11.89 3.12 21.00
N THR A 30 12.98 3.26 21.74
CA THR A 30 13.96 4.34 21.60
C THR A 30 15.29 3.87 21.04
N ASP A 31 15.67 2.63 21.31
CA ASP A 31 16.91 2.03 20.83
C ASP A 31 16.75 0.52 20.61
N ILE A 32 17.58 -0.05 19.73
CA ILE A 32 17.52 -1.46 19.33
C ILE A 32 18.95 -2.00 19.21
N ASP A 33 19.27 -3.05 19.95
CA ASP A 33 20.56 -3.74 19.81
C ASP A 33 20.42 -4.91 18.82
N PRO A 34 21.03 -4.84 17.61
CA PRO A 34 20.98 -5.91 16.62
C PRO A 34 21.64 -7.22 17.05
N ASN A 35 22.58 -7.18 17.99
CA ASN A 35 23.41 -8.34 18.35
C ASN A 35 22.75 -9.22 19.41
N THR A 36 22.04 -8.58 20.35
CA THR A 36 21.33 -9.27 21.45
C THR A 36 19.84 -9.44 21.19
N ALA A 37 19.35 -8.96 20.03
CA ALA A 37 17.93 -8.96 19.69
C ALA A 37 17.03 -8.31 20.77
N SER A 38 17.52 -7.19 21.35
CA SER A 38 16.79 -6.43 22.36
C SER A 38 16.26 -5.09 21.84
N VAL A 39 15.26 -4.56 22.54
CA VAL A 39 14.64 -3.25 22.31
C VAL A 39 14.57 -2.48 23.62
N THR A 40 15.14 -1.29 23.65
CA THR A 40 15.03 -0.36 24.77
C THR A 40 13.80 0.52 24.57
N LEU A 41 12.92 0.55 25.56
CA LEU A 41 11.72 1.39 25.59
C LEU A 41 12.02 2.76 26.21
N ALA A 42 11.17 3.74 25.91
CA ALA A 42 11.26 5.09 26.48
C ALA A 42 11.16 5.12 28.03
N SER A 43 10.61 4.07 28.63
CA SER A 43 10.60 3.87 30.10
C SER A 43 11.97 3.48 30.68
N GLY A 44 12.93 3.10 29.83
CA GLY A 44 14.19 2.46 30.22
C GLY A 44 14.12 0.93 30.33
N GLU A 45 12.93 0.34 30.19
CA GLU A 45 12.78 -1.13 30.12
C GLU A 45 13.48 -1.68 28.87
N ILE A 46 14.24 -2.76 29.05
CA ILE A 46 14.84 -3.52 27.95
C ILE A 46 14.02 -4.80 27.76
N VAL A 47 13.51 -5.00 26.55
CA VAL A 47 12.79 -6.20 26.15
C VAL A 47 13.70 -7.02 25.25
N GLU A 48 13.95 -8.27 25.65
CA GLU A 48 14.80 -9.22 24.91
C GLU A 48 13.95 -10.28 24.19
N GLY A 49 14.49 -10.85 23.13
CA GLY A 49 13.89 -11.97 22.39
C GLY A 49 14.88 -12.60 21.42
N ASP A 50 14.42 -13.57 20.63
CA ASP A 50 15.26 -14.20 19.61
C ASP A 50 15.28 -13.42 18.28
N LEU A 51 14.24 -12.62 18.03
CA LEU A 51 14.05 -11.86 16.79
C LEU A 51 13.32 -10.54 17.06
N VAL A 52 13.79 -9.46 16.45
CA VAL A 52 13.10 -8.16 16.41
C VAL A 52 12.60 -7.91 14.99
N ILE A 53 11.30 -7.68 14.83
CA ILE A 53 10.66 -7.38 13.54
C ILE A 53 10.31 -5.89 13.48
N GLY A 54 10.81 -5.19 12.46
CA GLY A 54 10.46 -3.80 12.21
C GLY A 54 9.17 -3.63 11.44
N ALA A 55 8.08 -3.40 12.16
CA ALA A 55 6.75 -3.04 11.65
C ALA A 55 6.31 -1.62 12.10
N ASP A 56 7.27 -0.73 12.31
CA ASP A 56 7.12 0.61 12.89
C ASP A 56 6.88 1.73 11.86
N GLY A 57 6.57 1.35 10.61
CA GLY A 57 6.07 2.26 9.59
C GLY A 57 7.13 3.15 8.94
N LEU A 58 6.69 4.16 8.20
CA LEU A 58 7.54 4.93 7.28
C LEU A 58 8.74 5.62 7.96
N ARG A 59 8.60 6.07 9.22
CA ARG A 59 9.65 6.73 10.01
C ARG A 59 10.28 5.73 10.99
N SER A 60 10.65 4.55 10.48
CA SER A 60 11.13 3.41 11.26
C SER A 60 12.43 3.69 12.01
N LYS A 61 12.45 3.33 13.29
CA LYS A 61 13.64 3.25 14.14
C LYS A 61 14.43 1.98 13.85
N VAL A 62 13.76 0.87 13.53
CA VAL A 62 14.42 -0.40 13.17
C VAL A 62 15.30 -0.25 11.93
N LEU A 63 14.85 0.55 10.96
CA LEU A 63 15.63 0.85 9.77
C LEU A 63 16.95 1.58 10.08
N GLU A 64 17.03 2.39 11.13
CA GLU A 64 18.29 3.02 11.56
C GLU A 64 19.35 1.99 11.94
N VAL A 65 18.95 0.79 12.34
CA VAL A 65 19.86 -0.30 12.69
C VAL A 65 20.12 -1.20 11.49
N VAL A 66 19.06 -1.57 10.77
CA VAL A 66 19.13 -2.53 9.65
C VAL A 66 19.88 -1.96 8.45
N LEU A 67 19.74 -0.66 8.18
CA LEU A 67 20.27 -0.07 6.96
C LEU A 67 21.81 0.05 7.02
N PRO A 68 22.54 -0.46 6.02
CA PRO A 68 23.99 -0.31 5.98
C PRO A 68 24.45 1.15 5.93
N PRO A 69 25.64 1.48 6.48
CA PRO A 69 26.17 2.86 6.49
C PRO A 69 26.22 3.54 5.13
N GLU A 70 26.53 2.81 4.06
CA GLU A 70 26.57 3.30 2.69
C GLU A 70 25.18 3.71 2.17
N GLU A 71 24.14 2.93 2.44
CA GLU A 71 22.77 3.27 2.05
C GLU A 71 22.23 4.45 2.88
N LYS A 72 22.64 4.57 4.15
CA LYS A 72 22.35 5.76 4.98
C LYS A 72 22.97 7.03 4.39
N LYS A 73 24.23 6.95 3.94
CA LYS A 73 24.93 8.08 3.29
C LYS A 73 24.26 8.51 1.98
N LEU A 74 23.61 7.58 1.27
CA LEU A 74 22.79 7.87 0.09
C LEU A 74 21.42 8.48 0.43
N GLY A 75 21.13 8.74 1.71
CA GLY A 75 19.87 9.33 2.16
C GLY A 75 18.67 8.39 2.07
N LYS A 76 18.88 7.07 2.06
CA LYS A 76 17.80 6.07 1.97
C LYS A 76 17.11 5.77 3.32
N LEU A 77 17.62 6.36 4.40
CA LEU A 77 17.04 6.22 5.74
C LEU A 77 15.77 7.07 5.88
N SER A 78 15.84 8.33 5.47
CA SER A 78 14.74 9.28 5.62
C SER A 78 13.72 9.12 4.50
N PRO A 79 12.41 9.21 4.81
CA PRO A 79 11.39 9.40 3.79
C PRO A 79 11.65 10.68 2.99
N LYS A 80 11.22 10.69 1.73
CA LYS A 80 11.35 11.80 0.79
C LYS A 80 9.96 12.23 0.35
N HIS A 81 9.75 13.54 0.30
CA HIS A 81 8.55 14.12 -0.27
C HIS A 81 8.46 13.78 -1.77
N THR A 82 7.32 13.22 -2.22
CA THR A 82 7.16 12.77 -3.62
C THR A 82 6.90 13.91 -4.59
N GLY A 83 6.66 15.11 -4.06
CA GLY A 83 6.22 16.29 -4.81
C GLY A 83 4.72 16.50 -4.79
N ASP A 84 3.95 15.57 -4.23
CA ASP A 84 2.49 15.64 -4.19
C ASP A 84 1.95 15.69 -2.75
N VAL A 85 0.75 16.23 -2.63
CA VAL A 85 -0.09 16.14 -1.43
C VAL A 85 -1.46 15.55 -1.78
N ALA A 86 -2.14 14.97 -0.80
CA ALA A 86 -3.48 14.44 -0.96
C ALA A 86 -4.44 14.96 0.11
N TYR A 87 -5.54 15.59 -0.29
CA TYR A 87 -6.68 15.73 0.59
C TYR A 87 -7.38 14.37 0.73
N ARG A 88 -7.68 14.00 1.98
CA ARG A 88 -8.47 12.83 2.32
C ARG A 88 -9.76 13.27 2.97
N ALA A 89 -10.88 12.86 2.37
CA ALA A 89 -12.22 13.20 2.82
C ALA A 89 -13.14 11.99 2.79
N LEU A 90 -14.10 11.98 3.72
CA LEU A 90 -15.20 11.03 3.76
C LEU A 90 -16.51 11.82 3.64
N VAL A 91 -17.35 11.42 2.70
CA VAL A 91 -18.68 12.01 2.49
C VAL A 91 -19.73 10.96 2.80
N PRO A 92 -20.79 11.26 3.58
CA PRO A 92 -21.90 10.32 3.75
C PRO A 92 -22.49 9.95 2.39
N SER A 93 -22.58 8.65 2.09
CA SER A 93 -23.07 8.18 0.78
C SER A 93 -24.50 8.66 0.48
N ASP A 94 -25.34 8.84 1.51
CA ASP A 94 -26.71 9.36 1.36
C ASP A 94 -26.73 10.76 0.72
N ARG A 95 -25.69 11.59 0.90
CA ARG A 95 -25.59 12.90 0.25
C ARG A 95 -25.37 12.78 -1.25
N LEU A 96 -24.54 11.82 -1.69
CA LEU A 96 -24.34 11.55 -3.11
C LEU A 96 -25.58 10.91 -3.71
N LEU A 97 -26.22 9.97 -2.99
CA LEU A 97 -27.42 9.27 -3.46
C LEU A 97 -28.61 10.22 -3.68
N ALA A 98 -28.65 11.35 -2.98
CA ALA A 98 -29.67 12.38 -3.13
C ALA A 98 -29.52 13.20 -4.42
N ASP A 99 -28.34 13.25 -5.03
CA ASP A 99 -28.10 14.00 -6.27
C ASP A 99 -28.04 13.04 -7.49
N PRO A 100 -28.98 13.15 -8.45
CA PRO A 100 -29.03 12.31 -9.64
C PRO A 100 -27.74 12.28 -10.48
N GLU A 101 -26.94 13.33 -10.46
CA GLU A 101 -25.73 13.44 -11.29
C GLU A 101 -24.51 12.74 -10.68
N VAL A 102 -24.47 12.52 -9.36
CA VAL A 102 -23.34 11.90 -8.67
C VAL A 102 -23.70 10.60 -7.94
N ARG A 103 -24.98 10.24 -7.84
CA ARG A 103 -25.44 9.00 -7.18
C ARG A 103 -24.87 7.72 -7.78
N GLU A 104 -24.57 7.73 -9.09
CA GLU A 104 -24.06 6.55 -9.78
C GLU A 104 -22.64 6.22 -9.31
N PHE A 105 -21.85 7.19 -8.87
CA PHE A 105 -20.51 6.94 -8.36
C PHE A 105 -20.49 6.06 -7.10
N VAL A 106 -21.56 6.07 -6.30
CA VAL A 106 -21.71 5.17 -5.14
C VAL A 106 -21.96 3.72 -5.58
N ARG A 107 -22.55 3.54 -6.77
CA ARG A 107 -22.93 2.23 -7.33
C ARG A 107 -21.82 1.66 -8.21
N GLU A 108 -21.10 2.54 -8.90
CA GLU A 108 -19.89 2.24 -9.65
C GLU A 108 -18.73 1.93 -8.68
N GLY A 109 -17.74 1.19 -9.17
CA GLY A 109 -16.63 0.71 -8.35
C GLY A 109 -15.68 1.82 -7.88
N VAL A 110 -14.43 1.75 -8.31
CA VAL A 110 -13.46 2.84 -8.09
C VAL A 110 -13.55 3.80 -9.27
N ASN A 111 -13.80 5.07 -8.99
CA ASN A 111 -13.84 6.15 -9.96
C ASN A 111 -12.53 6.94 -9.89
N ILE A 112 -11.92 7.20 -11.04
CA ILE A 112 -10.64 7.90 -11.14
C ILE A 112 -10.77 9.01 -12.19
N TRP A 113 -10.45 10.24 -11.81
CA TRP A 113 -10.39 11.38 -12.72
C TRP A 113 -8.96 11.89 -12.77
N LEU A 114 -8.40 11.96 -13.98
CA LEU A 114 -7.03 12.38 -14.23
C LEU A 114 -7.01 13.79 -14.81
N GLY A 115 -5.98 14.56 -14.49
CA GLY A 115 -5.73 15.87 -15.06
C GLY A 115 -4.27 16.28 -14.91
N PRO A 116 -3.87 17.42 -15.49
CA PRO A 116 -2.51 17.92 -15.36
C PRO A 116 -2.20 18.23 -13.90
N GLU A 117 -1.12 17.65 -13.36
CA GLU A 117 -0.62 17.87 -11.99
C GLU A 117 -1.59 17.50 -10.85
N ARG A 118 -2.70 16.82 -11.17
CA ARG A 118 -3.71 16.44 -10.18
C ARG A 118 -4.61 15.30 -10.63
N HIS A 119 -5.11 14.54 -9.68
CA HIS A 119 -6.13 13.52 -9.92
C HIS A 119 -7.03 13.31 -8.71
N LEU A 120 -8.18 12.70 -8.94
CA LEU A 120 -9.16 12.35 -7.92
C LEU A 120 -9.44 10.86 -7.97
N VAL A 121 -9.51 10.21 -6.82
CA VAL A 121 -10.00 8.84 -6.67
C VAL A 121 -11.19 8.82 -5.71
N GLY A 122 -12.29 8.23 -6.15
CA GLY A 122 -13.53 8.10 -5.37
C GLY A 122 -14.03 6.67 -5.32
N TYR A 123 -14.43 6.19 -4.15
CA TYR A 123 -15.05 4.87 -4.01
C TYR A 123 -15.86 4.74 -2.73
N ALA A 124 -16.89 3.88 -2.75
CA ALA A 124 -17.71 3.62 -1.59
C ALA A 124 -17.01 2.67 -0.60
N ILE A 125 -17.13 2.96 0.70
CA ILE A 125 -16.59 2.17 1.82
C ILE A 125 -17.75 1.66 2.67
N VAL A 126 -17.62 0.43 3.15
CA VAL A 126 -18.52 -0.15 4.15
C VAL A 126 -17.84 -0.03 5.51
N SER A 127 -18.52 0.56 6.51
CA SER A 127 -18.04 0.51 7.90
C SER A 127 -18.60 -0.70 8.61
N ALA A 128 -17.73 -1.47 9.26
CA ALA A 128 -18.13 -2.63 10.05
C ALA A 128 -18.88 -2.20 11.34
N SER A 129 -18.55 -1.01 11.88
CA SER A 129 -19.10 -0.51 13.14
C SER A 129 -20.61 -0.22 13.12
N ARG A 130 -21.21 -0.06 11.93
CA ARG A 130 -22.65 0.21 11.76
C ARG A 130 -23.40 -0.87 10.99
N GLN A 131 -22.68 -1.87 10.47
CA GLN A 131 -23.26 -3.03 9.78
C GLN A 131 -24.18 -3.85 10.69
N PHE A 132 -23.91 -3.87 12.01
CA PHE A 132 -24.74 -4.55 13.00
C PHE A 132 -26.09 -3.86 13.26
N LEU A 133 -26.19 -2.54 13.03
CA LEU A 133 -27.39 -1.77 13.36
C LEU A 133 -28.34 -1.64 12.18
N LEU A 134 -27.84 -1.65 10.94
CA LEU A 134 -28.65 -1.39 9.76
C LEU A 134 -28.09 -2.23 8.62
N LYS A 135 -28.91 -3.10 8.00
CA LYS A 135 -28.61 -3.82 6.74
C LYS A 135 -28.44 -2.84 5.55
N ARG A 136 -27.61 -1.80 5.69
CA ARG A 136 -27.44 -0.70 4.73
C ARG A 136 -26.26 -0.96 3.80
N ARG A 137 -26.41 -0.43 2.58
CA ARG A 137 -25.37 -0.29 1.56
C ARG A 137 -24.26 0.66 2.08
N SER A 138 -23.10 0.66 1.41
CA SER A 138 -21.94 1.52 1.67
C SER A 138 -22.27 2.89 2.28
N GLU A 139 -21.79 3.17 3.48
CA GLU A 139 -22.25 4.32 4.27
C GLU A 139 -21.46 5.60 4.00
N LEU A 140 -20.22 5.45 3.54
CA LEU A 140 -19.31 6.54 3.28
C LEU A 140 -18.75 6.41 1.86
N TYR A 141 -18.61 7.54 1.19
CA TYR A 141 -17.86 7.68 -0.04
C TYR A 141 -16.52 8.32 0.28
N ASN A 142 -15.44 7.60 -0.01
CA ASN A 142 -14.08 8.05 0.23
C ASN A 142 -13.55 8.80 -0.98
N LEU A 143 -12.93 9.96 -0.72
CA LEU A 143 -12.28 10.79 -1.72
C LEU A 143 -10.80 10.95 -1.35
N VAL A 144 -9.94 10.63 -2.32
CA VAL A 144 -8.50 10.92 -2.29
C VAL A 144 -8.21 11.88 -3.42
N ILE A 145 -7.85 13.11 -3.07
CA ILE A 145 -7.76 14.24 -3.97
C ILE A 145 -6.30 14.66 -4.01
N VAL A 146 -5.58 14.28 -5.05
CA VAL A 146 -4.12 14.43 -5.14
C VAL A 146 -3.78 15.58 -6.06
N HIS A 147 -2.84 16.43 -5.64
CA HIS A 147 -2.29 17.49 -6.48
C HIS A 147 -0.82 17.74 -6.14
N THR A 148 -0.10 18.36 -7.07
CA THR A 148 1.28 18.79 -6.83
C THR A 148 1.36 19.77 -5.65
N ALA A 149 2.32 19.52 -4.78
CA ALA A 149 2.54 20.29 -3.56
C ALA A 149 3.08 21.68 -3.88
N ARG A 150 2.63 22.69 -3.13
CA ARG A 150 3.13 24.06 -3.24
C ARG A 150 4.51 24.26 -2.62
N ASN A 151 4.85 23.42 -1.65
CA ASN A 151 6.10 23.43 -0.91
C ASN A 151 6.40 22.01 -0.40
N GLY A 152 7.58 21.82 0.19
CA GLY A 152 8.00 20.54 0.78
C GLY A 152 7.57 20.31 2.22
N ASP A 153 6.45 20.90 2.67
CA ASP A 153 5.95 20.68 4.03
C ASP A 153 5.47 19.23 4.20
N GLU A 154 6.08 18.52 5.15
CA GLU A 154 5.78 17.11 5.45
C GLU A 154 4.74 16.92 6.57
N THR A 155 4.13 17.99 7.06
CA THR A 155 3.15 17.93 8.15
C THR A 155 1.74 17.61 7.65
N VAL A 156 1.07 16.68 8.33
CA VAL A 156 -0.36 16.44 8.15
C VAL A 156 -1.13 17.55 8.85
N ARG A 157 -2.09 18.16 8.14
CA ARG A 157 -2.85 19.31 8.65
C ARG A 157 -4.30 19.27 8.21
N SER A 158 -5.12 20.15 8.79
CA SER A 158 -6.47 20.39 8.28
C SER A 158 -6.39 20.91 6.84
N GLY A 159 -7.24 20.40 5.97
CA GLY A 159 -7.31 20.84 4.58
C GLY A 159 -8.08 22.16 4.43
N ASP A 160 -7.57 23.05 3.60
CA ASP A 160 -8.31 24.23 3.13
C ASP A 160 -9.26 23.79 2.00
N LEU A 161 -10.57 23.83 2.26
CA LEU A 161 -11.58 23.35 1.32
C LEU A 161 -11.79 24.31 0.15
N GLU A 162 -11.63 25.62 0.36
CA GLU A 162 -11.77 26.59 -0.73
C GLU A 162 -10.59 26.46 -1.69
N LEU A 163 -9.39 26.24 -1.14
CA LEU A 163 -8.23 25.93 -1.95
C LEU A 163 -8.41 24.64 -2.73
N MET A 164 -8.84 23.57 -2.05
CA MET A 164 -9.14 22.29 -2.68
C MET A 164 -10.14 22.43 -3.83
N ARG A 165 -11.20 23.23 -3.68
CA ARG A 165 -12.17 23.52 -4.76
C ARG A 165 -11.53 24.25 -5.92
N ALA A 166 -10.75 25.29 -5.62
CA ALA A 166 -10.09 26.11 -6.63
C ALA A 166 -9.12 25.29 -7.50
N GLU A 167 -8.36 24.38 -6.89
CA GLU A 167 -7.45 23.47 -7.61
C GLU A 167 -8.18 22.57 -8.61
N PHE A 168 -9.46 22.28 -8.42
CA PHE A 168 -10.25 21.41 -9.30
C PHE A 168 -11.35 22.17 -10.06
N ALA A 169 -11.27 23.49 -10.15
CA ALA A 169 -12.29 24.32 -10.77
C ALA A 169 -12.49 24.08 -12.28
N ASN A 170 -11.46 23.56 -12.96
CA ASN A 170 -11.51 23.21 -14.39
C ASN A 170 -11.85 21.73 -14.64
N PHE A 171 -12.11 20.93 -13.59
CA PHE A 171 -12.55 19.55 -13.76
C PHE A 171 -14.02 19.47 -14.17
N GLU A 172 -14.40 18.30 -14.69
CA GLU A 172 -15.75 18.01 -15.15
C GLU A 172 -16.82 18.28 -14.06
N PRO A 173 -18.04 18.72 -14.42
CA PRO A 173 -19.04 19.25 -13.47
C PRO A 173 -19.34 18.34 -12.28
N ARG A 174 -19.34 17.01 -12.45
CA ARG A 174 -19.67 16.07 -11.38
C ARG A 174 -18.55 15.95 -10.35
N VAL A 175 -17.29 16.14 -10.76
CA VAL A 175 -16.16 16.25 -9.82
C VAL A 175 -16.35 17.47 -8.93
N ARG A 176 -16.70 18.62 -9.51
CA ARG A 176 -16.93 19.84 -8.73
C ARG A 176 -18.07 19.66 -7.72
N LYS A 177 -19.18 19.05 -8.16
CA LYS A 177 -20.28 18.67 -7.27
C LYS A 177 -19.86 17.72 -6.15
N LEU A 178 -19.05 16.70 -6.45
CA LEU A 178 -18.52 15.79 -5.43
C LEU A 178 -17.71 16.53 -4.38
N LEU A 179 -16.84 17.44 -4.82
CA LEU A 179 -16.04 18.25 -3.90
C LEU A 179 -16.97 19.13 -3.06
N ASP A 180 -18.04 19.70 -3.60
CA ASP A 180 -19.04 20.52 -2.88
C ASP A 180 -19.71 19.80 -1.70
N LEU A 181 -19.75 18.48 -1.73
CA LEU A 181 -20.25 17.67 -0.62
C LEU A 181 -19.24 17.47 0.52
N VAL A 182 -17.95 17.78 0.29
CA VAL A 182 -16.89 17.68 1.30
C VAL A 182 -17.03 18.80 2.32
N SER A 183 -17.22 18.41 3.58
CA SER A 183 -17.35 19.34 4.72
C SER A 183 -16.11 19.40 5.60
N SER A 184 -15.19 18.45 5.46
CA SER A 184 -13.89 18.44 6.13
C SER A 184 -12.94 17.54 5.37
N ALA A 185 -11.66 17.92 5.33
CA ALA A 185 -10.60 17.12 4.78
C ALA A 185 -9.34 17.26 5.62
N THR A 186 -8.48 16.26 5.56
CA THR A 186 -7.10 16.35 6.04
C THR A 186 -6.17 16.39 4.84
N LEU A 187 -5.14 17.23 4.87
CA LEU A 187 -4.14 17.32 3.82
C LEU A 187 -2.90 16.54 4.24
N TRP A 188 -2.53 15.56 3.42
CA TRP A 188 -1.44 14.63 3.68
C TRP A 188 -0.34 14.82 2.66
N PRO A 189 0.86 15.22 3.08
CA PRO A 189 2.06 15.13 2.26
C PRO A 189 2.31 13.68 1.87
N LEU A 190 2.54 13.44 0.57
CA LEU A 190 2.87 12.11 0.09
C LEU A 190 4.37 11.94 0.20
N LEU A 191 4.76 10.98 1.03
CA LEU A 191 6.15 10.65 1.31
C LEU A 191 6.39 9.21 0.88
N ASP A 192 7.54 8.99 0.26
CA ASP A 192 8.02 7.64 -0.02
C ASP A 192 9.49 7.51 0.39
N ARG A 193 10.16 6.46 -0.07
CA ARG A 193 11.58 6.23 0.19
C ARG A 193 12.17 5.51 -0.99
N ASP A 194 13.46 5.66 -1.25
CA ASP A 194 14.08 4.87 -2.31
C ASP A 194 14.10 3.38 -1.95
N PRO A 195 13.99 2.48 -2.95
CA PRO A 195 14.15 1.05 -2.73
C PRO A 195 15.47 0.75 -2.01
N LEU A 196 15.37 -0.09 -0.98
CA LEU A 196 16.55 -0.58 -0.24
C LEU A 196 17.19 -1.74 -0.97
N ASN A 197 18.50 -1.91 -0.81
CA ASN A 197 19.18 -3.08 -1.35
C ASN A 197 19.04 -4.28 -0.40
N SER A 198 19.04 -4.05 0.91
CA SER A 198 18.81 -5.10 1.92
C SER A 198 17.71 -4.71 2.90
N TRP A 199 16.93 -5.71 3.33
CA TRP A 199 15.92 -5.58 4.39
C TRP A 199 16.30 -6.32 5.65
N VAL A 200 17.39 -7.07 5.61
CA VAL A 200 17.87 -7.89 6.71
C VAL A 200 19.25 -7.39 7.12
N HIS A 201 19.39 -7.05 8.41
CA HIS A 201 20.70 -6.75 8.99
C HIS A 201 21.59 -8.00 8.95
N GLU A 202 22.91 -7.86 8.98
CA GLU A 202 23.85 -9.01 9.01
C GLU A 202 23.56 -9.99 10.17
N SER A 203 22.98 -9.50 11.27
CA SER A 203 22.54 -10.30 12.41
C SER A 203 21.14 -10.92 12.28
N GLY A 204 20.48 -10.81 11.13
CA GLY A 204 19.17 -11.38 10.88
C GLY A 204 18.02 -10.59 11.50
N LYS A 205 17.84 -9.32 11.14
CA LYS A 205 16.66 -8.51 11.56
C LYS A 205 15.95 -7.90 10.36
N PRO A 206 14.67 -8.26 10.08
CA PRO A 206 13.93 -7.75 8.93
C PRO A 206 13.21 -6.41 9.22
N TYR A 207 13.12 -5.55 8.21
CA TYR A 207 12.27 -4.34 8.22
C TYR A 207 11.41 -4.23 6.96
N ARG A 208 10.19 -3.68 7.08
CA ARG A 208 9.47 -3.12 5.91
C ARG A 208 8.31 -2.17 6.25
N ALA A 209 8.12 -1.17 5.38
CA ALA A 209 6.88 -0.40 5.25
C ALA A 209 6.57 -0.17 3.75
N GLN A 210 5.65 -0.96 3.22
CA GLN A 210 5.04 -0.80 1.89
C GLN A 210 3.53 -1.01 2.08
N GLY A 211 2.69 -0.45 1.19
CA GLY A 211 1.23 -0.34 1.40
C GLY A 211 0.55 -1.60 1.95
N ALA A 212 -0.61 -1.46 2.59
CA ALA A 212 -1.21 -2.48 3.47
C ALA A 212 -1.22 -3.93 2.92
N ALA A 213 -1.50 -4.12 1.61
CA ALA A 213 -1.46 -5.45 0.99
C ALA A 213 -0.05 -6.08 1.03
N MET A 214 1.00 -5.30 0.76
CA MET A 214 2.39 -5.78 0.83
C MET A 214 2.78 -6.20 2.25
N ALA A 215 2.34 -5.43 3.26
CA ALA A 215 2.59 -5.76 4.66
C ALA A 215 1.88 -7.07 5.09
N ILE A 216 0.68 -7.35 4.56
CA ILE A 216 -0.01 -8.63 4.79
C ILE A 216 0.75 -9.78 4.12
N GLU A 217 1.16 -9.61 2.86
CA GLU A 217 2.01 -10.59 2.18
C GLU A 217 3.34 -10.83 2.93
N ASP A 218 3.93 -9.79 3.52
CA ASP A 218 5.16 -9.90 4.33
C ASP A 218 4.94 -10.73 5.58
N ALA A 219 3.85 -10.47 6.30
CA ALA A 219 3.47 -11.25 7.48
C ALA A 219 3.20 -12.71 7.12
N ALA A 220 2.53 -12.97 5.98
CA ALA A 220 2.27 -14.32 5.49
C ALA A 220 3.57 -15.06 5.17
N VAL A 221 4.44 -14.48 4.34
CA VAL A 221 5.72 -15.11 3.97
C VAL A 221 6.63 -15.32 5.17
N LEU A 222 6.76 -14.32 6.04
CA LEU A 222 7.62 -14.45 7.23
C LEU A 222 7.05 -15.49 8.20
N GLY A 223 5.74 -15.48 8.46
CA GLY A 223 5.09 -16.47 9.32
C GLY A 223 5.21 -17.89 8.78
N HIS A 224 5.02 -18.08 7.47
CA HIS A 224 5.19 -19.36 6.81
C HIS A 224 6.63 -19.86 6.93
N LEU A 225 7.64 -19.03 6.64
CA LEU A 225 9.04 -19.42 6.80
C LEU A 225 9.38 -19.79 8.25
N LEU A 226 8.94 -18.98 9.22
CA LEU A 226 9.22 -19.21 10.64
C LEU A 226 8.54 -20.49 11.17
N ARG A 227 7.46 -20.99 10.55
CA ARG A 227 6.84 -22.26 10.95
C ARG A 227 7.78 -23.47 10.79
N HIS A 228 8.81 -23.35 9.96
CA HIS A 228 9.80 -24.39 9.72
C HIS A 228 11.00 -24.32 10.68
N ILE A 229 11.02 -23.35 11.58
CA ILE A 229 12.13 -23.19 12.52
C ILE A 229 12.12 -24.32 13.56
N THR A 230 13.27 -24.95 13.76
CA THR A 230 13.50 -25.93 14.84
C THR A 230 14.56 -25.44 15.82
N HIS A 231 15.45 -24.52 15.39
CA HIS A 231 16.46 -23.93 16.24
C HIS A 231 16.76 -22.48 15.85
N LYS A 232 17.05 -21.62 16.84
CA LYS A 232 17.30 -20.17 16.62
C LYS A 232 18.44 -19.87 15.64
N SER A 233 19.42 -20.77 15.51
CA SER A 233 20.53 -20.64 14.55
C SER A 233 20.07 -20.63 13.08
N GLN A 234 18.83 -21.04 12.80
CA GLN A 234 18.26 -21.00 11.46
C GLN A 234 17.69 -19.62 11.09
N LEU A 235 17.50 -18.71 12.05
CA LEU A 235 16.92 -17.38 11.82
C LEU A 235 17.63 -16.61 10.69
N PRO A 236 18.97 -16.49 10.65
CA PRO A 236 19.63 -15.75 9.57
C PRO A 236 19.29 -16.29 8.17
N LYS A 237 19.22 -17.62 8.01
CA LYS A 237 18.88 -18.27 6.74
C LYS A 237 17.41 -18.05 6.37
N LEU A 238 16.49 -18.19 7.32
CA LEU A 238 15.06 -17.96 7.09
C LEU A 238 14.77 -16.50 6.72
N LEU A 239 15.50 -15.56 7.32
CA LEU A 239 15.35 -14.14 7.00
C LEU A 239 15.95 -13.79 5.66
N LYS A 240 17.05 -14.45 5.27
CA LYS A 240 17.57 -14.37 3.91
C LYS A 240 16.54 -14.89 2.89
N ALA A 241 15.89 -16.01 3.16
CA ALA A 241 14.80 -16.52 2.34
C ALA A 241 13.65 -15.51 2.22
N TYR A 242 13.22 -14.94 3.34
CA TYR A 242 12.22 -13.88 3.37
C TYR A 242 12.60 -12.72 2.44
N GLN A 243 13.85 -12.25 2.51
CA GLN A 243 14.34 -11.20 1.62
C GLN A 243 14.31 -11.65 0.16
N ASP A 244 14.81 -12.84 -0.16
CA ASP A 244 14.91 -13.31 -1.54
C ASP A 244 13.55 -13.44 -2.22
N ILE A 245 12.53 -13.91 -1.49
CA ILE A 245 11.14 -14.03 -1.97
C ILE A 245 10.52 -12.63 -2.15
N ARG A 246 10.71 -11.76 -1.16
CA ARG A 246 9.92 -10.54 -1.05
C ARG A 246 10.56 -9.33 -1.74
N HIS A 247 11.89 -9.29 -1.85
CA HIS A 247 12.66 -8.10 -2.27
C HIS A 247 12.20 -7.52 -3.60
N SER A 248 12.28 -8.34 -4.65
CA SER A 248 11.94 -7.95 -6.01
C SER A 248 10.50 -7.51 -6.12
N ARG A 249 9.56 -8.26 -5.51
CA ARG A 249 8.12 -7.98 -5.60
C ARG A 249 7.72 -6.63 -5.01
N ALA A 250 8.18 -6.27 -3.82
CA ALA A 250 7.84 -4.93 -3.31
C ALA A 250 8.62 -3.81 -3.96
N THR A 251 9.87 -4.04 -4.36
CA THR A 251 10.59 -3.04 -5.14
C THR A 251 9.83 -2.74 -6.43
N HIS A 252 9.34 -3.77 -7.11
CA HIS A 252 8.51 -3.62 -8.30
C HIS A 252 7.22 -2.83 -8.02
N ASN A 253 6.47 -3.18 -6.97
CA ASN A 253 5.24 -2.46 -6.61
C ASN A 253 5.50 -1.00 -6.22
N GLN A 254 6.60 -0.74 -5.50
CA GLN A 254 7.00 0.62 -5.14
C GLN A 254 7.32 1.47 -6.37
N LEU A 255 8.14 0.95 -7.27
CA LEU A 255 8.50 1.63 -8.52
C LEU A 255 7.28 1.80 -9.43
N GLY A 256 6.39 0.80 -9.47
CA GLY A 256 5.10 0.88 -10.16
C GLY A 256 4.26 2.05 -9.66
N SER A 257 4.20 2.28 -8.34
CA SER A 257 3.49 3.43 -7.77
C SER A 257 4.05 4.78 -8.23
N ARG A 258 5.38 4.91 -8.35
CA ARG A 258 6.03 6.13 -8.89
C ARG A 258 5.67 6.34 -10.37
N LEU A 259 5.63 5.27 -11.16
CA LEU A 259 5.21 5.34 -12.55
C LEU A 259 3.74 5.74 -12.69
N SER A 260 2.85 5.20 -11.84
CA SER A 260 1.44 5.59 -11.80
C SER A 260 1.26 7.06 -11.41
N GLN A 261 2.04 7.58 -10.45
CA GLN A 261 2.04 8.99 -10.09
C GLN A 261 2.28 9.87 -11.33
N LYS A 262 3.37 9.61 -12.08
CA LYS A 262 3.71 10.34 -13.30
C LYS A 262 2.61 10.21 -14.35
N SER A 263 2.13 8.99 -14.61
CA SER A 263 1.11 8.74 -15.64
C SER A 263 -0.24 9.38 -15.31
N ASN A 264 -0.59 9.55 -14.03
CA ASN A 264 -1.85 10.16 -13.62
C ASN A 264 -1.86 11.69 -13.77
N HIS A 265 -0.69 12.33 -13.79
CA HIS A 265 -0.52 13.78 -13.70
C HIS A 265 0.03 14.44 -14.98
N LEU A 266 0.06 13.71 -16.10
CA LEU A 266 0.58 14.22 -17.37
C LEU A 266 -0.01 15.59 -17.71
N ALA A 267 0.87 16.54 -18.07
CA ALA A 267 0.47 17.82 -18.62
C ALA A 267 -0.29 17.64 -19.94
N ASP A 268 -1.14 18.62 -20.27
CA ASP A 268 -1.85 18.62 -21.54
C ASP A 268 -0.84 18.62 -22.70
N GLY A 269 -1.03 17.70 -23.65
CA GLY A 269 -0.12 17.53 -24.78
C GLY A 269 -0.04 16.08 -25.29
N PRO A 270 0.91 15.78 -26.19
CA PRO A 270 0.93 14.51 -26.93
C PRO A 270 0.95 13.25 -26.06
N GLU A 271 1.67 13.27 -24.92
CA GLU A 271 1.73 12.13 -24.00
C GLU A 271 0.38 11.89 -23.30
N GLN A 272 -0.28 12.96 -22.85
CA GLN A 272 -1.61 12.88 -22.26
C GLN A 272 -2.65 12.44 -23.29
N GLU A 273 -2.63 13.00 -24.51
CA GLU A 273 -3.54 12.62 -25.59
C GLU A 273 -3.41 11.15 -25.94
N ALA A 274 -2.18 10.62 -25.99
CA ALA A 274 -1.91 9.20 -26.23
C ALA A 274 -2.46 8.31 -25.11
N ARG A 275 -2.25 8.70 -23.83
CA ARG A 275 -2.80 8.00 -22.66
C ARG A 275 -4.32 7.96 -22.68
N ASP A 276 -4.97 9.08 -22.98
CA ASP A 276 -6.42 9.20 -23.06
C ASP A 276 -7.00 8.39 -24.23
N ALA A 277 -6.34 8.40 -25.40
CA ALA A 277 -6.73 7.60 -26.54
C ALA A 277 -6.63 6.09 -26.24
N ALA A 278 -5.57 5.66 -25.56
CA ALA A 278 -5.40 4.28 -25.11
C ALA A 278 -6.53 3.86 -24.13
N MET A 279 -6.85 4.71 -23.15
CA MET A 279 -7.96 4.46 -22.21
C MET A 279 -9.31 4.38 -22.92
N ARG A 280 -9.59 5.26 -23.89
CA ARG A 280 -10.82 5.19 -24.70
C ARG A 280 -10.90 3.90 -25.50
N SER A 281 -9.81 3.51 -26.16
CA SER A 281 -9.75 2.26 -26.93
C SER A 281 -9.98 1.02 -26.05
N ALA A 282 -9.38 0.99 -24.85
CA ALA A 282 -9.61 -0.08 -23.88
C ALA A 282 -11.07 -0.13 -23.39
N MET A 283 -11.69 1.04 -23.15
CA MET A 283 -13.09 1.13 -22.75
C MET A 283 -14.04 0.63 -23.86
N GLU A 284 -13.81 1.02 -25.11
CA GLU A 284 -14.59 0.55 -26.26
C GLU A 284 -14.49 -0.98 -26.40
N ALA A 285 -13.29 -1.54 -26.30
CA ALA A 285 -13.09 -2.98 -26.29
C ALA A 285 -13.85 -3.66 -25.15
N ARG A 286 -13.83 -3.08 -23.94
CA ARG A 286 -14.54 -3.61 -22.77
C ARG A 286 -16.05 -3.61 -22.96
N LEU A 287 -16.60 -2.56 -23.58
CA LEU A 287 -18.02 -2.46 -23.92
C LEU A 287 -18.43 -3.48 -25.00
N LYS A 288 -17.58 -3.73 -26.00
CA LYS A 288 -17.80 -4.80 -27.00
C LYS A 288 -17.85 -6.18 -26.32
N MET A 289 -16.89 -6.47 -25.45
CA MET A 289 -16.87 -7.73 -24.68
C MET A 289 -18.11 -7.92 -23.80
N ALA A 290 -18.56 -6.85 -23.13
CA ALA A 290 -19.76 -6.90 -22.30
C ALA A 290 -21.05 -7.21 -23.11
N LYS A 291 -21.04 -6.92 -24.42
CA LYS A 291 -22.11 -7.28 -25.35
C LYS A 291 -21.92 -8.67 -25.99
N GLY A 292 -20.95 -9.46 -25.54
CA GLY A 292 -20.65 -10.80 -26.06
C GLY A 292 -19.88 -10.80 -27.39
N GLN A 293 -19.31 -9.67 -27.81
CA GLN A 293 -18.54 -9.58 -29.05
C GLN A 293 -17.08 -9.97 -28.79
N SER A 294 -16.52 -10.82 -29.65
CA SER A 294 -15.09 -11.14 -29.64
C SER A 294 -14.28 -10.02 -30.30
N GLY A 295 -13.12 -9.72 -29.73
CA GLY A 295 -12.12 -8.85 -30.36
C GLY A 295 -11.08 -9.64 -31.12
N SER A 296 -10.48 -9.02 -32.13
CA SER A 296 -9.24 -9.50 -32.70
C SER A 296 -8.09 -9.30 -31.71
N GLU A 297 -7.11 -10.21 -31.68
CA GLU A 297 -5.86 -10.01 -30.93
C GLU A 297 -5.08 -8.79 -31.43
N ASP A 298 -5.36 -8.30 -32.64
CA ASP A 298 -4.73 -7.12 -33.23
C ASP A 298 -5.40 -5.79 -32.87
N ASP A 299 -6.58 -5.81 -32.27
CA ASP A 299 -7.25 -4.59 -31.83
C ASP A 299 -6.47 -3.93 -30.67
N PRO A 300 -6.07 -2.65 -30.81
CA PRO A 300 -5.28 -1.96 -29.79
C PRO A 300 -5.93 -1.96 -28.39
N GLY A 301 -7.25 -1.82 -28.31
CA GLY A 301 -7.99 -1.84 -27.06
C GLY A 301 -7.95 -3.21 -26.40
N PHE A 302 -8.07 -4.28 -27.19
CA PHE A 302 -7.93 -5.65 -26.68
C PHE A 302 -6.50 -5.96 -26.21
N LYS A 303 -5.47 -5.46 -26.92
CA LYS A 303 -4.06 -5.57 -26.46
C LYS A 303 -3.84 -4.88 -25.11
N ILE A 304 -4.40 -3.68 -24.93
CA ILE A 304 -4.33 -2.94 -23.67
C ILE A 304 -5.03 -3.72 -22.55
N LEU A 305 -6.26 -4.19 -22.79
CA LEU A 305 -7.02 -4.98 -21.82
C LEU A 305 -6.30 -6.29 -21.44
N LYS A 306 -5.63 -6.95 -22.39
CA LYS A 306 -4.79 -8.13 -22.11
C LYS A 306 -3.64 -7.76 -21.17
N GLY A 307 -2.89 -6.70 -21.49
CA GLY A 307 -1.81 -6.21 -20.63
C GLY A 307 -2.29 -5.76 -19.24
N GLU A 308 -3.50 -5.17 -19.13
CA GLU A 308 -4.12 -4.87 -17.83
C GLU A 308 -4.45 -6.13 -17.04
N ARG A 309 -4.97 -7.18 -17.69
CA ARG A 309 -5.24 -8.47 -17.04
C ARG A 309 -3.96 -9.11 -16.54
N ASP A 310 -2.90 -9.11 -17.34
CA ASP A 310 -1.62 -9.69 -16.96
C ASP A 310 -1.02 -8.95 -15.75
N ARG A 311 -1.07 -7.60 -15.75
CA ARG A 311 -0.66 -6.78 -14.60
C ARG A 311 -1.52 -7.05 -13.36
N ASN A 312 -2.84 -7.16 -13.53
CA ASN A 312 -3.75 -7.45 -12.43
C ASN A 312 -3.53 -8.87 -11.87
N GLN A 313 -3.22 -9.85 -12.72
CA GLN A 313 -2.89 -11.21 -12.28
C GLN A 313 -1.58 -11.22 -11.49
N LEU A 314 -0.56 -10.49 -11.94
CA LEU A 314 0.70 -10.34 -11.21
C LEU A 314 0.51 -9.62 -9.86
N ALA A 315 -0.36 -8.61 -9.81
CA ALA A 315 -0.61 -7.84 -8.60
C ALA A 315 -1.50 -8.59 -7.59
N PHE A 316 -2.64 -9.10 -8.04
CA PHE A 316 -3.72 -9.62 -7.19
C PHE A 316 -3.87 -11.14 -7.19
N GLY A 317 -3.27 -11.83 -8.15
CA GLY A 317 -3.25 -13.30 -8.23
C GLY A 317 -2.02 -13.94 -7.57
N TYR A 318 -1.25 -13.15 -6.82
CA TYR A 318 -0.08 -13.63 -6.10
C TYR A 318 -0.49 -14.44 -4.87
N ASP A 319 0.08 -15.64 -4.76
CA ASP A 319 -0.06 -16.52 -3.61
C ASP A 319 1.27 -16.53 -2.85
N ALA A 320 1.27 -15.92 -1.66
CA ALA A 320 2.44 -15.80 -0.81
C ALA A 320 2.93 -17.16 -0.29
N ASP A 321 2.01 -18.09 -0.01
CA ASP A 321 2.35 -19.42 0.52
C ASP A 321 3.00 -20.28 -0.55
N THR A 322 2.42 -20.27 -1.76
CA THR A 322 2.98 -20.97 -2.92
C THR A 322 4.40 -20.47 -3.25
N ASP A 323 4.67 -19.17 -3.10
CA ASP A 323 5.99 -18.59 -3.37
C ASP A 323 7.04 -19.05 -2.33
N VAL A 324 6.63 -19.22 -1.06
CA VAL A 324 7.47 -19.83 -0.02
C VAL A 324 7.76 -21.29 -0.33
N GLU A 325 6.75 -22.08 -0.69
CA GLU A 325 6.90 -23.49 -1.03
C GLU A 325 7.84 -23.68 -2.23
N ASN A 326 7.66 -22.90 -3.30
CA ASN A 326 8.55 -22.89 -4.46
C ASN A 326 9.98 -22.51 -4.11
N TRP A 327 10.17 -21.53 -3.21
CA TRP A 327 11.51 -21.16 -2.75
C TRP A 327 12.14 -22.28 -1.94
N ILE A 328 11.38 -22.89 -1.02
CA ILE A 328 11.81 -24.03 -0.23
C ILE A 328 12.24 -25.17 -1.15
N GLU A 329 11.40 -25.63 -2.08
CA GLU A 329 11.73 -26.75 -2.98
C GLU A 329 13.06 -26.56 -3.72
N LYS A 330 13.36 -25.31 -4.13
CA LYS A 330 14.61 -24.97 -4.83
C LYS A 330 15.83 -24.89 -3.91
N ASN A 331 15.65 -24.58 -2.64
CA ASN A 331 16.74 -24.23 -1.70
C ASN A 331 16.80 -25.16 -0.46
N TRP A 332 15.93 -26.17 -0.36
CA TRP A 332 15.73 -27.00 0.85
C TRP A 332 16.99 -27.78 1.27
N ALA A 333 17.80 -28.21 0.31
CA ALA A 333 19.06 -28.91 0.59
C ALA A 333 20.04 -28.05 1.41
N ASP A 334 20.03 -26.73 1.17
CA ASP A 334 20.84 -25.75 1.90
C ASP A 334 20.24 -25.39 3.27
N MET A 335 18.96 -25.73 3.50
CA MET A 335 18.25 -25.56 4.77
C MET A 335 18.42 -26.75 5.72
N ILE A 336 18.37 -28.00 5.21
CA ILE A 336 18.43 -29.24 6.01
C ILE A 336 19.84 -29.58 6.53
N THR A 337 20.91 -29.10 5.90
CA THR A 337 22.30 -29.48 6.24
C THR A 337 22.78 -29.09 7.65
N LEU A 338 21.90 -28.58 8.53
CA LEU A 338 22.25 -28.15 9.90
C LEU A 338 21.39 -28.79 11.01
N GLY A 339 20.70 -29.90 10.74
CA GLY A 339 20.12 -30.75 11.79
C GLY A 339 21.01 -31.92 12.27
N ALA A 340 22.07 -32.24 11.52
CA ALA A 340 22.94 -33.39 11.78
C ALA A 340 24.41 -32.95 11.65
N GLY A 341 24.91 -32.20 12.64
CA GLY A 341 26.24 -31.59 12.53
C GLY A 341 26.84 -31.11 13.84
N ARG A 342 27.20 -32.09 14.70
CA ARG A 342 28.19 -32.07 15.80
C ARG A 342 27.84 -31.36 17.13
N ASN A 343 27.58 -32.27 18.09
CA ASN A 343 27.71 -32.29 19.56
C ASN A 343 26.80 -31.42 20.42
#